data_AF-A0A819EZZ5-F1
#
_entry.id   AF-A0A819EZZ5-F1
#
_cell.length_a   1.000
_cell.length_b   1.000
_cell.length_c   1.000
_cell.angle_alpha   90.00
_cell.angle_beta   90.00
_cell.angle_gamma   90.00
#
_symmetry.space_group_name_H-M   'P 1'
#
loop_
_entity.id
_entity.type
_entity.pdbx_description
1 polymer ?
#
loop_
_entity_poly.entity_id
_entity_poly.type
_entity_poly.pdbx_seq_one_letter_code
_entity_poly.pdbx_strand_id
1 'polypeptide(L)'
;MIGLIKTRVLGAVTHVKNQQHCGSCYVFGMVGALEKTYAEIYKESGPLSPQQLIDCSGQDDCDGRSFIVSFYYVERNLYRLNLEKDYPSTFDGK
;
A
#
# COMPACT_ATOMS: atom_id res chain seq x y z
N MET A 1 22.39 24.86 -1.28
CA MET A 1 21.70 23.93 -2.22
C MET A 1 20.39 23.51 -1.58
N ILE A 2 19.26 24.06 -2.00
CA ILE A 2 17.95 23.53 -1.65
C ILE A 2 17.65 22.47 -2.70
N GLY A 3 17.95 21.20 -2.38
CA GLY A 3 17.66 20.09 -3.28
C GLY A 3 16.14 19.93 -3.39
N LEU A 4 15.61 19.96 -4.62
CA LEU A 4 14.21 19.61 -4.86
C LEU A 4 13.99 18.16 -4.42
N ILE A 5 13.11 17.93 -3.44
CA ILE A 5 12.67 16.59 -3.06
C ILE A 5 11.73 16.08 -4.16
N LYS A 6 12.30 15.47 -5.19
CA LYS A 6 11.54 14.79 -6.24
C LYS A 6 11.33 13.34 -5.81
N THR A 7 10.13 13.00 -5.35
CA THR A 7 9.82 11.63 -4.86
C THR A 7 9.72 10.60 -5.99
N ARG A 8 9.48 11.05 -7.24
CA ARG A 8 9.59 10.22 -8.44
C ARG A 8 11.02 10.24 -8.99
N VAL A 9 11.95 9.67 -8.23
CA VAL A 9 13.25 9.24 -8.76
C VAL A 9 13.08 7.78 -9.18
N LEU A 10 13.59 7.43 -10.36
CA LEU A 10 13.50 6.09 -10.95
C LEU A 10 13.80 5.01 -9.90
N GLY A 11 12.86 4.10 -9.67
CA GLY A 11 13.01 2.96 -8.77
C GLY A 11 12.42 3.10 -7.35
N ALA A 12 12.02 4.30 -6.92
CA ALA A 12 11.51 4.54 -5.55
C ALA A 12 9.97 4.53 -5.42
N VAL A 13 9.25 4.60 -6.54
CA VAL A 13 7.78 4.65 -6.57
C VAL A 13 7.29 3.72 -7.67
N THR A 14 6.35 2.83 -7.33
CA THR A 14 5.75 1.92 -8.31
C THR A 14 4.82 2.66 -9.27
N HIS A 15 4.28 1.95 -10.27
CA HIS A 15 3.31 2.53 -11.18
C HIS A 15 2.03 2.96 -10.43
N VAL A 16 1.30 3.92 -11.00
CA VAL A 16 0.01 4.35 -10.46
C VAL A 16 -0.97 3.17 -10.49
N LYS A 17 -1.60 2.88 -9.35
CA LYS A 17 -2.63 1.83 -9.18
C LYS A 17 -4.03 2.44 -9.29
N ASN A 18 -5.05 1.61 -9.57
CA ASN A 18 -6.46 2.04 -9.66
C ASN A 18 -7.33 1.27 -8.65
N GLN A 19 -7.93 1.99 -7.70
CA GLN A 19 -8.83 1.44 -6.67
C GLN A 19 -10.24 1.09 -7.17
N GLN A 20 -10.53 1.37 -8.44
CA GLN A 20 -11.84 1.13 -9.07
C GLN A 20 -12.97 1.81 -8.29
N HIS A 21 -14.06 1.10 -8.02
CA HIS A 21 -15.20 1.58 -7.26
C HIS A 21 -15.08 1.34 -5.75
N CYS A 22 -13.95 0.78 -5.30
CA CYS A 22 -13.72 0.50 -3.90
C CYS A 22 -13.28 1.76 -3.14
N GLY A 23 -13.89 2.03 -1.99
CA GLY A 23 -13.52 3.10 -1.04
C GLY A 23 -12.19 2.88 -0.32
N SER A 24 -11.22 2.22 -0.95
CA SER A 24 -9.94 1.79 -0.35
C SER A 24 -8.82 2.83 -0.39
N CYS A 25 -9.12 4.13 -0.52
CA CYS A 25 -8.09 5.17 -0.64
C CYS A 25 -7.13 5.19 0.57
N TYR A 26 -7.65 4.87 1.77
CA TYR A 26 -6.90 4.77 3.01
C TYR A 26 -5.81 3.67 2.96
N VAL A 27 -6.05 2.59 2.19
CA VAL A 27 -5.09 1.50 1.95
C VAL A 27 -4.00 1.93 0.98
N PHE A 28 -4.37 2.57 -0.13
CA PHE A 28 -3.43 2.92 -1.19
C PHE A 28 -2.35 3.90 -0.72
N GLY A 29 -2.70 4.82 0.18
CA GLY A 29 -1.73 5.70 0.84
C GLY A 29 -0.70 4.93 1.66
N MET A 30 -1.15 3.90 2.40
CA MET A 30 -0.26 3.04 3.20
C MET A 30 0.67 2.20 2.32
N VAL A 31 0.11 1.54 1.31
CA VAL A 31 0.87 0.70 0.37
C VAL A 31 1.95 1.51 -0.33
N GLY A 32 1.61 2.69 -0.84
CA GLY A 32 2.59 3.56 -1.50
C GLY A 32 3.71 4.03 -0.58
N ALA A 33 3.41 4.29 0.70
CA ALA A 33 4.41 4.64 1.70
C ALA A 33 5.37 3.46 1.96
N LEU A 34 4.83 2.25 2.15
CA LEU A 34 5.63 1.04 2.38
C LEU A 34 6.51 0.70 1.19
N GLU A 35 5.98 0.74 -0.03
CA GLU A 35 6.75 0.49 -1.25
C GLU A 35 7.94 1.45 -1.38
N LYS A 36 7.72 2.74 -1.06
CA LYS A 36 8.80 3.72 -1.04
C LYS A 36 9.84 3.40 0.03
N THR A 37 9.40 3.11 1.25
CA THR A 37 10.30 2.75 2.36
C THR A 37 11.12 1.50 2.02
N TYR A 38 10.52 0.52 1.34
CA TYR A 38 11.20 -0.71 0.94
C TYR A 38 12.28 -0.44 -0.11
N ALA A 39 11.96 0.37 -1.11
CA ALA A 39 12.93 0.77 -2.13
C ALA A 39 14.09 1.59 -1.53
N GLU A 40 13.81 2.47 -0.57
CA GLU A 40 14.82 3.35 0.04
C GLU A 40 15.72 2.61 1.04
N ILE A 41 15.14 1.83 1.96
CA ILE A 41 15.85 1.19 3.08
C ILE A 41 16.35 -0.19 2.72
N TYR A 42 15.45 -1.06 2.23
CA TYR A 42 15.76 -2.47 1.98
C TYR A 42 16.35 -2.72 0.59
N LYS A 43 16.28 -1.73 -0.30
CA LYS A 43 16.63 -1.87 -1.73
C LYS A 43 15.80 -2.96 -2.42
N GLU A 44 14.64 -3.26 -1.86
CA GLU A 44 13.65 -4.17 -2.42
C GLU A 44 12.62 -3.34 -3.17
N SER A 45 12.27 -3.77 -4.38
CA SER A 45 11.28 -3.07 -5.20
C SER A 45 10.27 -4.05 -5.76
N GLY A 46 9.01 -3.67 -5.73
CA GLY A 46 7.91 -4.47 -6.22
C GLY A 46 6.58 -3.90 -5.76
N PRO A 47 5.50 -4.10 -6.54
CA PRO A 47 4.16 -3.73 -6.09
C PRO A 47 3.76 -4.61 -4.91
N LEU A 48 3.35 -3.99 -3.79
CA LEU A 48 2.73 -4.67 -2.65
C LEU A 48 1.23 -4.73 -2.84
N SER A 49 0.59 -5.75 -2.25
CA SER A 49 -0.86 -6.01 -2.33
C SER A 49 -1.67 -5.04 -1.47
N PRO A 50 -2.50 -4.16 -2.07
CA PRO A 50 -3.54 -3.44 -1.36
C PRO A 50 -4.63 -4.37 -0.82
N GLN A 51 -4.90 -5.49 -1.51
CA GLN A 51 -6.01 -6.38 -1.16
C GLN A 51 -5.81 -7.03 0.21
N GLN A 52 -4.59 -7.46 0.53
CA GLN A 52 -4.29 -7.98 1.86
C GLN A 52 -4.69 -6.99 2.98
N LEU A 53 -4.53 -5.69 2.74
CA LEU A 53 -4.92 -4.67 3.70
C LEU A 53 -6.45 -4.49 3.75
N ILE A 54 -7.12 -4.56 2.61
CA ILE A 54 -8.60 -4.52 2.55
C ILE A 54 -9.17 -5.70 3.35
N ASP A 55 -8.70 -6.92 3.06
CA ASP A 55 -9.27 -8.18 3.58
C ASP A 55 -8.81 -8.56 4.99
N CYS A 56 -7.85 -7.84 5.58
CA CYS A 56 -7.26 -8.25 6.87
C CYS A 56 -7.06 -7.12 7.87
N SER A 57 -7.15 -5.85 7.46
CA SER A 57 -6.92 -4.74 8.41
C SER A 57 -8.10 -4.47 9.34
N GLY A 58 -9.30 -4.90 8.96
CA GLY A 58 -10.50 -4.90 9.79
C GLY A 58 -11.73 -4.34 9.07
N GLN A 59 -12.77 -5.17 9.03
CA GLN A 59 -13.99 -5.02 8.21
C GLN A 59 -13.63 -4.97 6.72
N ASP A 60 -13.71 -6.15 6.11
CA ASP A 60 -13.28 -6.47 4.77
C ASP A 60 -14.22 -5.81 3.73
N ASP A 61 -14.22 -4.48 3.67
CA ASP A 61 -15.17 -3.74 2.85
C ASP A 61 -14.60 -2.54 2.11
N CYS A 62 -15.36 -2.12 1.10
CA CYS A 62 -15.07 -1.01 0.22
C CYS A 62 -15.80 0.28 0.61
N ASP A 63 -16.28 0.38 1.85
CA ASP A 63 -17.07 1.53 2.32
C ASP A 63 -16.21 2.65 2.92
N GLY A 64 -14.90 2.41 3.01
CA GLY A 64 -13.93 3.38 3.49
C GLY A 64 -13.71 3.30 4.99
N ARG A 65 -12.46 3.60 5.40
CA ARG A 65 -12.01 3.50 6.79
C ARG A 65 -11.02 4.60 7.13
N SER A 66 -10.71 4.71 8.42
CA SER A 66 -9.59 5.53 8.88
C SER A 66 -8.27 4.85 8.54
N PHE A 67 -7.32 5.63 8.02
CA PHE A 67 -5.93 5.23 7.77
C PHE A 67 -5.28 4.53 8.97
N ILE A 68 -5.67 4.90 10.20
CA ILE A 68 -5.09 4.32 11.43
C ILE A 68 -5.31 2.81 11.53
N VAL A 69 -6.40 2.29 10.95
CA VAL A 69 -6.72 0.85 10.94
C VAL A 69 -5.67 0.10 10.11
N SER A 70 -5.36 0.60 8.92
CA SER A 70 -4.29 0.07 8.07
C SER A 70 -2.93 0.19 8.76
N PHE A 71 -2.67 1.30 9.47
CA PHE A 71 -1.41 1.51 10.17
C PHE A 71 -1.18 0.45 11.26
N TYR A 72 -2.17 0.25 12.13
CA TYR A 72 -2.06 -0.77 13.17
C TYR A 72 -1.97 -2.18 12.61
N TYR A 73 -2.61 -2.47 11.47
CA TYR A 73 -2.44 -3.75 10.81
C TYR A 73 -1.00 -3.95 10.34
N VAL A 74 -0.41 -3.00 9.61
CA VAL A 74 0.96 -3.16 9.12
C VAL A 74 1.96 -3.21 10.27
N GLU A 75 1.76 -2.43 11.33
CA GLU A 75 2.60 -2.50 12.55
C GLU A 75 2.55 -3.89 13.19
N ARG A 76 1.34 -4.45 13.38
CA ARG A 76 1.16 -5.83 13.89
C ARG A 76 1.77 -6.89 12.98
N ASN A 77 1.84 -6.64 11.67
CA ASN A 77 2.48 -7.49 10.69
C ASN A 77 3.96 -7.13 10.44
N LEU A 78 4.60 -6.40 11.37
CA LEU A 78 6.02 -6.01 11.28
C LEU A 78 6.38 -5.27 9.99
N TYR A 79 5.45 -4.43 9.53
CA TYR A 79 5.48 -3.66 8.29
C TYR A 79 5.59 -4.51 7.03
N ARG A 80 5.25 -5.82 7.08
CA ARG A 80 5.30 -6.75 5.96
C ARG A 80 3.94 -6.91 5.28
N LEU A 81 3.97 -6.86 3.94
CA LEU A 81 2.85 -7.18 3.07
C LEU A 81 3.32 -8.13 1.97
N ASN A 82 2.38 -8.89 1.43
CA ASN A 82 2.57 -9.72 0.26
C ASN A 82 2.80 -8.85 -0.98
N LEU A 83 3.54 -9.38 -1.95
CA LEU A 83 3.62 -8.78 -3.26
C LEU A 83 2.28 -8.93 -3.99
N GLU A 84 1.97 -8.00 -4.88
CA GLU A 84 0.77 -8.02 -5.72
C GLU A 84 0.63 -9.34 -6.49
N LYS A 85 1.76 -9.93 -6.92
CA LYS A 85 1.76 -11.22 -7.64
C LYS A 85 1.32 -12.40 -6.76
N ASP A 86 1.54 -12.31 -5.45
CA ASP A 86 1.32 -13.39 -4.49
C ASP A 86 -0.06 -13.25 -3.81
N TYR A 87 -0.59 -12.03 -3.77
CA TYR A 87 -1.95 -11.71 -3.32
C TYR A 87 -2.58 -10.64 -4.23
N PRO A 88 -3.12 -11.02 -5.40
CA PRO A 88 -3.63 -10.06 -6.38
C PRO A 88 -4.86 -9.29 -5.90
N SER A 89 -4.97 -8.03 -6.28
CA SER A 89 -6.14 -7.23 -6.00
C SER A 89 -7.37 -7.56 -6.84
N THR A 90 -8.48 -7.77 -6.15
CA THR A 90 -9.83 -7.99 -6.71
C THR A 90 -10.72 -6.75 -6.57
N PHE A 91 -10.47 -5.92 -5.56
CA PHE A 91 -11.23 -4.70 -5.22
C PHE A 91 -12.76 -4.93 -5.14
N ASP A 92 -13.16 -6.13 -4.75
CA ASP A 92 -14.55 -6.60 -4.75
C ASP A 92 -15.28 -6.35 -3.42
N GLY A 93 -14.59 -5.86 -2.39
CA GLY A 93 -15.19 -5.40 -1.13
C GLY A 93 -15.97 -6.47 -0.39
N LYS A 94 -15.43 -7.70 -0.35
CA LYS A 94 -16.04 -8.89 0.24
C LYS A 94 -15.70 -9.08 1.70
#